data_AF-A0A5B9FQT1-F1
#
_entry.id   AF-A0A5B9FQT1-F1
#
_cell.length_a   1.000
_cell.length_b   1.000
_cell.length_c   1.000
_cell.angle_alpha   90.00
_cell.angle_beta   90.00
_cell.angle_gamma   90.00
#
_symmetry.space_group_name_H-M   'P 1'
#
loop_
_entity.id
_entity.type
_entity.pdbx_description
1 polymer ?
#
loop_
_entity_poly.entity_id
_entity_poly.type
_entity_poly.pdbx_seq_one_letter_code
_entity_poly.pdbx_strand_id
1 'polypeptide(L)'
;MLKSIKRIIVFSLLFLQSLIIISCQNQSLEKCVINGKKDYWLLYDEVEPGYLGGPYFKFNDDGVCRRYQKDLNNEFTQTNSQGDLVFYDTAWSVSRDSILTWGEHSLDIVDYNENTITLYLNRQDRFLFLFRVNENSARKPLRYYIDKRKEYPEKYPEPYSKL
;
A
#
# COMPACT_ATOMS: atom_id res chain seq x y z
N MET A 1 57.70 10.68 -1.55
CA MET A 1 56.72 9.98 -2.43
C MET A 1 55.77 9.06 -1.66
N LEU A 2 56.26 8.08 -0.88
CA LEU A 2 55.43 7.11 -0.13
C LEU A 2 54.39 7.73 0.84
N LYS A 3 54.73 8.84 1.52
CA LYS A 3 53.82 9.53 2.45
C LYS A 3 52.63 10.19 1.74
N SER A 4 52.82 10.72 0.53
CA SER A 4 51.71 11.30 -0.26
C SER A 4 50.77 10.22 -0.78
N ILE A 5 51.30 9.06 -1.19
CA ILE A 5 50.49 7.92 -1.64
C ILE A 5 49.61 7.39 -0.50
N LYS A 6 50.14 7.28 0.72
CA LYS A 6 49.34 6.90 1.91
C LYS A 6 48.23 7.91 2.21
N ARG A 7 48.49 9.22 2.08
CA ARG A 7 47.46 10.26 2.30
C ARG A 7 46.34 10.20 1.26
N ILE A 8 46.69 9.97 -0.02
CA ILE A 8 45.70 9.83 -1.09
C ILE A 8 44.81 8.61 -0.84
N ILE A 9 45.39 7.46 -0.50
CA ILE A 9 44.61 6.23 -0.21
C ILE A 9 43.63 6.45 0.95
N VAL A 10 44.06 7.11 2.04
CA VAL A 10 43.20 7.40 3.19
C VAL A 10 42.06 8.35 2.81
N PHE A 11 42.33 9.40 2.03
CA PHE A 11 41.30 10.31 1.55
C PHE A 11 40.29 9.61 0.63
N SER A 12 40.76 8.74 -0.27
CA SER A 12 39.90 7.95 -1.15
C SER A 12 39.02 6.99 -0.35
N LEU A 13 39.55 6.38 0.72
CA LEU A 13 38.79 5.46 1.57
C LEU A 13 37.71 6.19 2.38
N LEU A 14 38.03 7.37 2.93
CA LEU A 14 37.07 8.22 3.65
C LEU A 14 35.97 8.75 2.74
N PHE A 15 36.32 9.13 1.50
CA PHE A 15 35.34 9.53 0.49
C PHE A 15 34.41 8.37 0.11
N LEU A 16 34.95 7.17 -0.08
CA LEU A 16 34.16 5.97 -0.36
C LEU A 16 33.23 5.61 0.82
N GLN A 17 33.70 5.75 2.06
CA GLN A 17 32.85 5.59 3.26
C GLN A 17 31.73 6.64 3.32
N SER A 18 32.00 7.90 2.95
CA SER A 18 30.94 8.92 2.90
C SER A 18 29.87 8.63 1.85
N LEU A 19 30.22 7.99 0.72
CA LEU A 19 29.25 7.59 -0.30
C LEU A 19 28.34 6.44 0.18
N ILE A 20 28.87 5.53 1.00
CA ILE A 20 28.09 4.43 1.58
C ILE A 20 27.05 4.96 2.60
N ILE A 21 27.39 6.01 3.36
CA ILE A 21 26.48 6.62 4.35
C ILE A 21 25.30 7.33 3.66
N ILE A 22 25.51 7.91 2.47
CA ILE A 22 24.45 8.60 1.72
C ILE A 22 23.53 7.59 1.01
N SER A 23 24.04 6.40 0.64
CA SER A 23 23.25 5.34 0.00
C SER A 23 22.38 4.54 0.96
N CYS A 24 22.57 4.68 2.27
CA CYS A 24 21.55 4.33 3.27
C CYS A 24 20.49 5.44 3.36
N GLN A 25 20.02 5.90 2.19
CA GLN A 25 18.91 6.83 2.12
C GLN A 25 17.66 6.03 2.48
N ASN A 26 17.29 6.09 3.76
CA ASN A 26 15.95 5.79 4.24
C ASN A 26 14.98 6.45 3.27
N GLN A 27 14.34 5.65 2.40
CA GLN A 27 13.17 6.11 1.67
C GLN A 27 12.23 6.64 2.75
N SER A 28 11.86 7.92 2.70
CA SER A 28 10.99 8.45 3.74
C SER A 28 9.71 7.63 3.73
N LEU A 29 9.26 7.18 4.90
CA LEU A 29 8.08 6.32 5.06
C LEU A 29 6.87 6.88 4.28
N GLU A 30 6.73 8.21 4.31
CA GLU A 30 5.77 8.97 3.50
C GLU A 30 5.84 8.64 1.99
N LYS A 31 7.03 8.55 1.40
CA LYS A 31 7.21 8.16 -0.02
C LYS A 31 6.80 6.72 -0.28
N CYS A 32 6.91 5.83 0.70
CA CYS A 32 6.39 4.47 0.57
C CYS A 32 4.87 4.49 0.54
N VAL A 33 4.21 5.34 1.34
CA VAL A 33 2.75 5.48 1.37
C VAL A 33 2.19 6.13 0.10
N ILE A 34 2.84 7.18 -0.42
CA ILE A 34 2.36 7.88 -1.62
C ILE A 34 2.27 6.93 -2.83
N ASN A 35 1.15 7.00 -3.54
CA ASN A 35 0.92 6.20 -4.74
C ASN A 35 1.60 6.81 -5.98
N GLY A 36 2.09 5.93 -6.87
CA GLY A 36 2.37 6.32 -8.25
C GLY A 36 1.08 6.63 -9.02
N LYS A 37 1.19 7.31 -10.17
CA LYS A 37 0.02 7.75 -10.97
C LYS A 37 -0.98 6.63 -11.28
N LYS A 38 -0.48 5.41 -11.49
CA LYS A 38 -1.23 4.23 -11.93
C LYS A 38 -1.37 3.18 -10.83
N ASP A 39 -0.95 3.51 -9.61
CA ASP A 39 -0.93 2.60 -8.48
C ASP A 39 -2.01 2.98 -7.46
N TYR A 40 -2.52 1.96 -6.80
CA TYR A 40 -3.57 2.07 -5.78
C TYR A 40 -3.19 1.17 -4.61
N TRP A 41 -3.62 1.52 -3.41
CA TRP A 41 -3.60 0.62 -2.27
C TRP A 41 -4.93 -0.08 -2.13
N LEU A 42 -4.93 -1.41 -2.24
CA LEU A 42 -6.06 -2.24 -1.87
C LEU A 42 -6.02 -2.47 -0.36
N LEU A 43 -7.05 -2.04 0.35
CA LEU A 43 -7.21 -2.34 1.77
C LEU A 43 -7.81 -3.73 1.96
N TYR A 44 -7.17 -4.51 2.82
CA TYR A 44 -7.67 -5.76 3.36
C TYR A 44 -7.77 -5.65 4.87
N ASP A 45 -8.93 -6.01 5.40
CA ASP A 45 -9.20 -6.13 6.82
C ASP A 45 -9.31 -7.63 7.15
N GLU A 46 -8.59 -8.07 8.15
CA GLU A 46 -8.58 -9.47 8.57
C GLU A 46 -9.96 -9.93 9.09
N VAL A 47 -10.69 -9.04 9.76
CA VAL A 47 -11.96 -9.35 10.43
C VAL A 47 -13.14 -9.25 9.47
N GLU A 48 -13.05 -8.34 8.51
CA GLU A 48 -14.03 -8.21 7.43
C GLU A 48 -13.32 -8.45 6.10
N PRO A 49 -12.99 -9.72 5.77
CA PRO A 49 -12.34 -10.05 4.52
C PRO A 49 -13.30 -9.73 3.38
N GLY A 50 -13.22 -8.50 2.87
CA GLY A 50 -14.01 -8.07 1.73
C GLY A 50 -13.81 -9.06 0.60
N TYR A 51 -14.90 -9.57 0.04
CA TYR A 51 -14.87 -10.53 -1.07
C TYR A 51 -14.05 -9.99 -2.25
N LEU A 52 -12.77 -10.36 -2.34
CA LEU A 52 -11.85 -10.11 -3.46
C LEU A 52 -11.74 -8.64 -3.96
N GLY A 53 -12.37 -7.68 -3.27
CA GLY A 53 -12.69 -6.34 -3.79
C GLY A 53 -12.87 -5.31 -2.68
N GLY A 54 -11.98 -5.35 -1.67
CA GLY A 54 -11.85 -4.27 -0.69
C GLY A 54 -11.66 -2.89 -1.36
N PRO A 55 -11.91 -1.80 -0.63
CA PRO A 55 -11.77 -0.46 -1.18
C PRO A 55 -10.33 -0.17 -1.60
N TYR A 56 -10.20 0.60 -2.68
CA TYR A 56 -8.91 1.05 -3.18
C TYR A 56 -8.69 2.51 -2.76
N PHE A 57 -7.45 2.87 -2.46
CA PHE A 57 -7.09 4.19 -2.01
C PHE A 57 -5.89 4.74 -2.77
N LYS A 58 -5.88 6.06 -2.97
CA LYS A 58 -4.69 6.81 -3.40
C LYS A 58 -4.33 7.85 -2.37
N PHE A 59 -3.20 7.66 -1.70
CA PHE A 59 -2.54 8.68 -0.89
C PHE A 59 -1.70 9.56 -1.82
N ASN A 60 -2.13 10.80 -2.01
CA ASN A 60 -1.48 11.75 -2.91
C ASN A 60 -0.51 12.65 -2.12
N ASP A 61 0.46 13.23 -2.82
CA ASP A 61 1.47 14.13 -2.26
C ASP A 61 0.91 15.46 -1.74
N ASP A 62 -0.33 15.80 -2.10
CA ASP A 62 -1.10 16.92 -1.56
C ASP A 62 -1.65 16.68 -0.13
N GLY A 63 -1.38 15.51 0.46
CA GLY A 63 -1.90 15.14 1.79
C GLY A 63 -3.36 14.69 1.76
N VAL A 64 -3.94 14.45 0.58
CA VAL A 64 -5.32 13.98 0.41
C VAL A 64 -5.34 12.51 -0.04
N CYS A 65 -6.15 11.72 0.66
CA CYS A 65 -6.45 10.34 0.33
C CYS A 65 -7.81 10.26 -0.36
N ARG A 66 -7.86 9.61 -1.52
CA ARG A 66 -9.07 9.44 -2.33
C ARG A 66 -9.44 7.97 -2.43
N ARG A 67 -10.74 7.68 -2.34
CA ARG A 67 -11.27 6.31 -2.45
C ARG A 67 -11.67 5.99 -3.89
N TYR A 68 -11.37 4.77 -4.30
CA TYR A 68 -11.70 4.22 -5.59
C TYR A 68 -12.37 2.86 -5.44
N GLN A 69 -13.15 2.51 -6.45
CA GLN A 69 -13.67 1.17 -6.66
C GLN A 69 -13.16 0.66 -7.99
N LYS A 70 -13.12 -0.67 -8.08
CA LYS A 70 -12.79 -1.38 -9.30
C LYS A 70 -14.04 -2.11 -9.78
N ASP A 71 -14.44 -1.85 -11.01
CA ASP A 71 -15.62 -2.49 -11.57
C ASP A 71 -15.33 -3.95 -11.99
N LEU A 72 -16.35 -4.63 -12.53
CA LEU A 72 -16.22 -6.00 -13.01
C LEU A 72 -15.28 -6.14 -14.23
N ASN A 73 -14.98 -5.04 -14.93
CA ASN A 73 -14.11 -4.97 -16.10
C ASN A 73 -12.68 -4.52 -15.75
N ASN A 74 -12.37 -4.37 -14.46
CA ASN A 74 -11.06 -3.97 -13.95
C ASN A 74 -10.76 -2.46 -14.11
N GLU A 75 -11.76 -1.62 -14.36
CA GLU A 75 -11.63 -0.17 -14.45
C GLU A 75 -11.76 0.50 -13.09
N PHE A 76 -10.90 1.49 -12.82
CA PHE A 76 -10.91 2.25 -11.57
C PHE A 76 -11.74 3.52 -11.71
N THR A 77 -12.73 3.67 -10.84
CA THR A 77 -13.54 4.89 -10.73
C THR A 77 -13.42 5.46 -9.33
N GLN A 78 -13.28 6.79 -9.23
CA GLN A 78 -13.28 7.44 -7.93
C GLN A 78 -14.69 7.33 -7.34
N THR A 79 -14.78 6.95 -6.07
CA THR A 79 -16.06 6.72 -5.39
C THR A 79 -16.28 7.82 -4.37
N ASN A 80 -17.15 8.78 -4.71
CA ASN A 80 -17.53 9.87 -3.82
C ASN A 80 -18.87 9.59 -3.11
N SER A 81 -19.59 8.55 -3.53
CA SER A 81 -20.79 8.06 -2.84
C SER A 81 -21.10 6.60 -3.21
N GLN A 82 -21.85 5.92 -2.36
CA GLN A 82 -22.43 4.60 -2.63
C GLN A 82 -23.79 4.50 -1.95
N GLY A 83 -24.87 4.59 -2.74
CA GLY A 83 -26.23 4.75 -2.19
C GLY A 83 -26.34 6.08 -1.45
N ASP A 84 -26.81 6.02 -0.21
CA ASP A 84 -26.94 7.20 0.67
C ASP A 84 -25.64 7.57 1.39
N LEU A 85 -24.60 6.75 1.26
CA LEU A 85 -23.29 7.03 1.86
C LEU A 85 -22.50 7.97 0.96
N VAL A 86 -22.04 9.09 1.51
CA VAL A 86 -21.11 10.01 0.85
C VAL A 86 -19.72 9.77 1.42
N PHE A 87 -18.73 9.62 0.54
CA PHE A 87 -17.33 9.48 0.92
C PHE A 87 -16.60 10.75 0.54
N TYR A 88 -15.98 11.37 1.54
CA TYR A 88 -15.19 12.57 1.35
C TYR A 88 -13.70 12.22 1.19
N ASP A 89 -13.02 13.02 0.38
CA ASP A 89 -11.58 13.10 0.36
C ASP A 89 -11.06 13.27 1.79
N THR A 90 -10.14 12.40 2.19
CA THR A 90 -9.71 12.26 3.58
C THR A 90 -8.28 12.75 3.72
N ALA A 91 -8.01 13.65 4.67
CA ALA A 91 -6.64 14.07 4.95
C ALA A 91 -5.79 12.88 5.45
N TRP A 92 -4.52 12.84 5.09
CA TRP A 92 -3.58 11.86 5.60
C TRP A 92 -2.20 12.47 5.86
N SER A 93 -1.45 11.86 6.77
CA SER A 93 -0.05 12.19 7.02
C SER A 93 0.65 11.04 7.73
N VAL A 94 1.99 11.04 7.69
CA VAL A 94 2.81 10.06 8.41
C VAL A 94 3.76 10.81 9.34
N SER A 95 3.74 10.45 10.62
CA SER A 95 4.68 10.99 11.61
C SER A 95 6.04 10.28 11.55
N ARG A 96 7.05 10.87 12.18
CA ARG A 96 8.38 10.24 12.32
C ARG A 96 8.36 8.98 13.19
N ASP A 97 7.34 8.84 14.03
CA ASP A 97 7.16 7.71 14.93
C ASP A 97 6.37 6.57 14.26
N SER A 98 6.34 6.54 12.93
CA SER A 98 5.65 5.54 12.12
C SER A 98 4.13 5.49 12.34
N ILE A 99 3.50 6.62 12.62
CA ILE A 99 2.04 6.71 12.77
C ILE A 99 1.43 7.27 11.48
N LEU A 100 0.56 6.50 10.84
CA LEU A 100 -0.31 6.97 9.76
C LEU A 100 -1.55 7.62 10.38
N THR A 101 -1.72 8.93 10.18
CA THR A 101 -3.00 9.60 10.39
C THR A 101 -3.78 9.53 9.10
N TRP A 102 -5.00 9.01 9.15
CA TRP A 102 -5.87 8.85 7.99
C TRP A 102 -7.30 9.20 8.41
N GLY A 103 -7.71 10.43 8.10
CA GLY A 103 -8.94 11.03 8.59
C GLY A 103 -8.90 11.16 10.11
N GLU A 104 -9.88 10.58 10.78
CA GLU A 104 -9.98 10.58 12.25
C GLU A 104 -9.23 9.40 12.90
N HIS A 105 -8.57 8.56 12.09
CA HIS A 105 -7.86 7.39 12.56
C HIS A 105 -6.35 7.66 12.67
N SER A 106 -5.76 7.09 13.72
CA SER A 106 -4.30 7.00 13.88
C SER A 106 -3.93 5.52 13.99
N LEU A 107 -3.03 5.09 13.13
CA LEU A 107 -2.66 3.69 12.90
C LEU A 107 -1.15 3.56 12.98
N ASP A 108 -0.66 2.59 13.75
CA ASP A 108 0.79 2.31 13.77
C ASP A 108 1.18 1.55 12.51
N ILE A 109 2.20 2.01 11.82
CA ILE A 109 2.84 1.28 10.71
C ILE A 109 3.85 0.33 11.32
N VAL A 110 3.51 -0.96 11.36
CA VAL A 110 4.34 -1.99 12.00
C VAL A 110 5.32 -2.65 11.04
N ASP A 111 5.01 -2.66 9.74
CA ASP A 111 5.89 -3.15 8.69
C ASP A 111 5.52 -2.49 7.35
N TYR A 112 6.52 -2.29 6.48
CA TYR A 112 6.28 -1.70 5.17
C TYR A 112 7.40 -2.02 4.16
N ASN A 113 7.00 -2.10 2.90
CA ASN A 113 7.89 -2.07 1.75
C ASN A 113 7.18 -1.36 0.57
N GLU A 114 7.78 -1.42 -0.61
CA GLU A 114 7.24 -0.78 -1.81
C GLU A 114 5.89 -1.35 -2.27
N ASN A 115 5.51 -2.55 -1.83
CA ASN A 115 4.31 -3.27 -2.27
C ASN A 115 3.29 -3.53 -1.16
N THR A 116 3.69 -3.45 0.12
CA THR A 116 2.81 -3.73 1.25
C THR A 116 3.03 -2.77 2.40
N ILE A 117 1.95 -2.40 3.10
CA ILE A 117 2.01 -1.72 4.40
C ILE A 117 1.12 -2.49 5.36
N THR A 118 1.66 -2.84 6.52
CA THR A 118 0.91 -3.44 7.63
C THR A 118 0.64 -2.37 8.66
N LEU A 119 -0.63 -2.18 8.98
CA LEU A 119 -1.12 -1.18 9.91
C LEU A 119 -1.73 -1.89 11.12
N TYR A 120 -1.50 -1.35 12.31
CA TYR A 120 -2.13 -1.84 13.54
C TYR A 120 -3.13 -0.81 14.05
N LEU A 121 -4.38 -1.24 14.22
CA LEU A 121 -5.48 -0.41 14.70
C LEU A 121 -5.66 -0.61 16.21
N ASN A 122 -4.93 0.21 16.98
CA ASN A 122 -4.89 0.15 18.45
C ASN A 122 -6.26 0.05 19.13
N ARG A 123 -7.28 0.75 18.62
CA ARG A 123 -8.62 0.78 19.24
C ARG A 123 -9.37 -0.55 19.15
N GLN A 124 -8.99 -1.42 18.23
CA GLN A 124 -9.68 -2.67 17.94
C GLN A 124 -8.77 -3.90 17.99
N ASP A 125 -7.49 -3.72 18.37
CA ASP A 125 -6.48 -4.79 18.47
C ASP A 125 -6.47 -5.69 17.22
N ARG A 126 -6.35 -5.07 16.04
CA ARG A 126 -6.38 -5.79 14.75
C ARG A 126 -5.46 -5.17 13.72
N PHE A 127 -5.06 -6.00 12.74
CA PHE A 127 -4.24 -5.58 11.62
C PHE A 127 -5.07 -5.21 10.40
N LEU A 128 -4.63 -4.17 9.70
CA LEU A 128 -5.06 -3.80 8.37
C LEU A 128 -3.88 -3.92 7.41
N PHE A 129 -4.14 -4.38 6.19
CA PHE A 129 -3.09 -4.58 5.20
C PHE A 129 -3.41 -3.74 3.96
N LEU A 130 -2.44 -2.96 3.51
CA LEU A 130 -2.49 -2.26 2.24
C LEU A 130 -1.60 -2.98 1.24
N PHE A 131 -2.18 -3.43 0.13
CA PHE A 131 -1.45 -4.07 -0.97
C PHE A 131 -1.40 -3.14 -2.18
N ARG A 132 -0.22 -2.93 -2.73
CA ARG A 132 -0.05 -2.09 -3.93
C ARG A 132 -0.58 -2.84 -5.15
N VAL A 133 -1.43 -2.18 -5.91
CA VAL A 133 -2.04 -2.70 -7.14
C VAL A 133 -1.86 -1.67 -8.25
N ASN A 134 -1.23 -2.09 -9.34
CA ASN A 134 -1.15 -1.28 -10.55
C ASN A 134 -2.41 -1.47 -11.42
N GLU A 135 -2.90 -0.40 -12.03
CA GLU A 135 -4.05 -0.44 -12.94
C GLU A 135 -3.84 -1.42 -14.11
N ASN A 136 -2.61 -1.55 -14.59
CA ASN A 136 -2.23 -2.39 -15.72
C ASN A 136 -1.75 -3.78 -15.29
N SER A 137 -1.97 -4.17 -14.01
CA SER A 137 -1.54 -5.49 -13.55
C SER A 137 -2.22 -6.60 -14.37
N ALA A 138 -1.52 -7.71 -14.57
CA ALA A 138 -2.06 -8.90 -15.24
C ALA A 138 -3.15 -9.62 -14.43
N ARG A 139 -3.55 -9.07 -13.27
CA ARG A 139 -4.62 -9.64 -12.43
C ARG A 139 -5.92 -9.66 -13.23
N LYS A 140 -6.49 -10.87 -13.34
CA LYS A 140 -7.79 -11.08 -14.00
C LYS A 140 -8.91 -10.33 -13.26
N PRO A 141 -9.94 -9.83 -13.98
CA PRO A 141 -11.08 -9.19 -13.35
C PRO A 141 -11.83 -10.14 -12.41
N LEU A 142 -12.59 -9.60 -11.45
CA LEU A 142 -13.40 -10.42 -10.54
C LEU A 142 -14.34 -11.37 -11.28
N ARG A 143 -14.93 -10.90 -12.39
CA ARG A 143 -15.82 -11.68 -13.27
C ARG A 143 -15.18 -12.97 -13.76
N TYR A 144 -13.89 -12.95 -14.12
CA TYR A 144 -13.16 -14.14 -14.54
C TYR A 144 -13.17 -15.24 -13.47
N TYR A 145 -12.96 -14.88 -12.19
CA TYR A 145 -12.94 -15.87 -11.12
C TYR A 145 -14.35 -16.39 -10.80
N ILE A 146 -15.37 -15.54 -10.88
CA ILE A 146 -16.77 -15.94 -10.73
C ILE A 146 -17.14 -16.95 -11.81
N ASP A 147 -16.82 -16.65 -13.07
CA ASP A 147 -17.16 -17.51 -14.21
C ASP A 147 -16.36 -18.81 -14.18
N LYS A 148 -15.06 -18.77 -13.84
CA LYS A 148 -14.23 -19.96 -13.66
C LYS A 148 -14.78 -20.91 -12.58
N ARG A 149 -15.35 -20.38 -11.49
CA ARG A 149 -15.98 -21.22 -10.44
C ARG A 149 -17.27 -21.88 -10.93
N LYS A 150 -18.06 -21.19 -11.76
CA LYS A 150 -19.26 -21.75 -12.39
C LYS A 150 -18.93 -22.82 -13.42
N GLU A 151 -17.84 -22.64 -14.16
CA GLU A 151 -17.39 -23.57 -15.19
C GLU A 151 -16.79 -24.86 -14.61
N TYR A 152 -16.10 -24.78 -13.47
CA TYR A 152 -15.42 -25.92 -12.84
C TYR A 152 -15.82 -26.12 -11.36
N PRO A 153 -17.11 -26.35 -11.05
CA PRO A 153 -17.60 -26.43 -9.67
C PRO A 153 -16.91 -27.55 -8.86
N GLU A 154 -16.50 -28.64 -9.51
CA GLU A 154 -15.79 -29.77 -8.90
C GLU A 154 -14.40 -29.41 -8.34
N LYS A 155 -13.77 -28.35 -8.86
CA LYS A 155 -12.47 -27.85 -8.40
C LYS A 155 -12.58 -26.87 -7.23
N TYR A 156 -13.80 -26.40 -6.98
CA TYR A 156 -14.12 -25.47 -5.90
C TYR A 156 -15.20 -26.10 -5.00
N PRO A 157 -14.94 -27.28 -4.39
CA PRO A 157 -15.87 -27.85 -3.45
C PRO A 157 -16.02 -26.86 -2.29
N GLU A 158 -17.18 -26.22 -2.19
CA GLU A 158 -17.54 -25.34 -1.07
C GLU A 158 -17.27 -26.08 0.25
N PRO A 159 -16.62 -25.40 1.22
CA PRO A 159 -17.44 -24.94 2.34
C PRO A 159 -16.90 -23.64 2.95
N TYR A 160 -17.45 -22.48 2.58
CA TYR A 160 -17.33 -21.32 3.45
C TYR A 160 -18.72 -20.70 3.65
N SER A 161 -19.32 -21.14 4.76
CA SER A 161 -20.48 -20.60 5.47
C SER A 161 -21.43 -19.72 4.67
N LYS A 162 -22.68 -20.19 4.57
CA LYS A 162 -23.86 -19.32 4.55
C LYS A 162 -23.64 -18.17 5.54
N LEU A 163 -23.31 -16.98 5.04
CA LEU A 163 -23.41 -15.72 5.76
C LEU A 163 -24.63 -15.00 5.19
#